data_AF-A0A1H8PAB9-F1
#
_entry.id   AF-A0A1H8PAB9-F1
#
_cell.length_a   1.000
_cell.length_b   1.000
_cell.length_c   1.000
_cell.angle_alpha   90.00
_cell.angle_beta   90.00
_cell.angle_gamma   90.00
#
_symmetry.space_group_name_H-M   'P 1'
#
loop_
_entity.id
_entity.type
_entity.pdbx_description
1 polymer ?
#
loop_
_entity_poly.entity_id
_entity_poly.type
_entity_poly.pdbx_seq_one_letter_code
_entity_poly.pdbx_strand_id
1 'polypeptide(L)'
;MAIIVASQSPALEFGGHDYWMLYDDFGNKVGELHGFAMNNGQITTTAVSGTLYATNQYTMPVTNAPFETVLQGTLTELMPFWNAGVECANVINSLNLSYNAFSIDSLGFNSNNVYSTIGACFGVVAPNVGSIFTPTPGFGEIILSGSAISEVQTTFGISGGPGKFRPKEEIDYPQFMGESRDIQVVGVDLQYAV
;
A
#
# COMPACT_ATOMS: atom_id res chain seq x y z
N MET A 1 -3.29 -11.50 15.81
CA MET A 1 -1.98 -11.11 15.28
C MET A 1 -2.21 -10.20 14.10
N ALA A 2 -1.78 -8.96 14.22
CA ALA A 2 -1.85 -7.95 13.18
C ALA A 2 -0.74 -8.15 12.15
N ILE A 3 -0.98 -7.70 10.92
CA ILE A 3 -0.01 -7.78 9.82
C ILE A 3 -0.06 -6.52 8.96
N ILE A 4 1.11 -6.09 8.47
CA ILE A 4 1.22 -5.18 7.33
C ILE A 4 1.60 -6.04 6.13
N VAL A 5 0.82 -5.93 5.07
CA VAL A 5 1.04 -6.65 3.82
C VAL A 5 1.27 -5.68 2.67
N ALA A 6 2.13 -6.09 1.75
CA ALA A 6 2.17 -5.52 0.41
C ALA A 6 1.13 -6.22 -0.46
N SER A 7 0.48 -5.50 -1.37
CA SER A 7 -0.49 -6.09 -2.29
C SER A 7 -0.45 -5.39 -3.64
N GLN A 8 -0.90 -6.10 -4.67
CA GLN A 8 -1.05 -5.55 -6.02
C GLN A 8 -2.46 -5.78 -6.54
N SER A 9 -3.06 -4.74 -7.12
CA SER A 9 -4.28 -4.89 -7.90
C SER A 9 -3.93 -4.98 -9.39
N PRO A 10 -4.06 -6.15 -10.04
CA PRO A 10 -3.82 -6.27 -11.48
C PRO A 10 -4.93 -5.64 -12.32
N ALA A 11 -6.06 -5.27 -11.69
CA ALA A 11 -7.22 -4.67 -12.36
C ALA A 11 -7.16 -3.14 -12.43
N LEU A 12 -6.20 -2.50 -11.74
CA LEU A 12 -6.01 -1.06 -11.77
C LEU A 12 -4.72 -0.69 -12.49
N GLU A 13 -4.80 0.43 -13.21
CA GLU A 13 -3.71 1.03 -14.01
C GLU A 13 -3.12 0.09 -15.09
N PHE A 14 -2.32 0.65 -15.99
CA PHE A 14 -1.65 -0.11 -17.04
C PHE A 14 -0.43 -0.84 -16.47
N GLY A 15 -0.63 -2.00 -15.83
CA GLY A 15 0.48 -2.87 -15.40
C GLY A 15 0.45 -3.35 -13.95
N GLY A 16 -0.58 -2.99 -13.18
CA GLY A 16 -0.72 -3.33 -11.77
C GLY A 16 -0.46 -2.14 -10.83
N HIS A 17 -1.29 -2.03 -9.81
CA HIS A 17 -1.24 -1.00 -8.77
C HIS A 17 -0.75 -1.60 -7.46
N ASP A 18 0.46 -1.26 -7.02
CA ASP A 18 1.00 -1.71 -5.75
C ASP A 18 0.57 -0.80 -4.58
N TYR A 19 0.26 -1.39 -3.44
CA TYR A 19 -0.23 -0.68 -2.27
C TYR A 19 0.01 -1.47 -0.98
N TRP A 20 -0.11 -0.79 0.15
CA TRP A 20 0.05 -1.38 1.47
C TRP A 20 -1.29 -1.53 2.18
N MET A 21 -1.45 -2.61 2.94
CA MET A 21 -2.62 -2.82 3.79
C MET A 21 -2.19 -3.16 5.22
N LEU A 22 -2.96 -2.70 6.20
CA LEU A 22 -2.84 -3.08 7.60
C LEU A 22 -4.08 -3.88 8.00
N TYR A 23 -3.84 -5.04 8.59
CA TYR A 23 -4.86 -5.87 9.22
C TYR A 23 -4.65 -5.92 10.73
N ASP A 24 -5.75 -5.87 11.48
CA ASP A 24 -5.73 -5.97 12.94
C ASP A 24 -5.54 -7.41 13.42
N ASP A 25 -5.54 -7.57 14.75
CA ASP A 25 -5.35 -8.86 15.40
C ASP A 25 -6.44 -9.91 15.11
N PHE A 26 -7.58 -9.48 14.57
CA PHE A 26 -8.74 -10.29 14.22
C PHE A 26 -8.84 -10.55 12.71
N GLY A 27 -7.90 -10.05 11.91
CA GLY A 27 -7.91 -10.16 10.46
C GLY A 27 -8.81 -9.15 9.75
N ASN A 28 -9.28 -8.10 10.44
CA ASN A 28 -10.00 -7.02 9.78
C ASN A 28 -9.01 -6.06 9.12
N LYS A 29 -9.29 -5.65 7.89
CA LYS A 29 -8.56 -4.55 7.24
C LYS A 29 -8.87 -3.25 7.96
N VAL A 30 -7.86 -2.60 8.50
CA VAL A 30 -7.99 -1.33 9.25
C VAL A 30 -7.38 -0.14 8.52
N GLY A 31 -6.60 -0.36 7.47
CA GLY A 31 -6.07 0.72 6.65
C GLY A 31 -5.49 0.24 5.33
N GLU A 32 -5.47 1.16 4.37
CA GLU A 32 -4.76 1.01 3.10
C GLU A 32 -3.91 2.26 2.85
N LEU A 33 -2.84 2.14 2.08
CA LEU A 33 -1.97 3.23 1.67
C LEU A 33 -1.63 3.06 0.19
N HIS A 34 -2.00 4.05 -0.63
CA HIS A 34 -1.88 4.04 -2.08
C HIS A 34 -1.15 5.28 -2.61
N GLY A 35 -0.63 5.19 -3.83
CA GLY A 35 -0.32 6.35 -4.68
C GLY A 35 -1.20 6.36 -5.93
N PHE A 36 -1.75 7.50 -6.31
CA PHE A 36 -2.59 7.65 -7.50
C PHE A 36 -2.23 8.92 -8.27
N ALA A 37 -2.78 9.07 -9.47
CA ALA A 37 -2.91 10.38 -10.09
C ALA A 37 -4.13 11.13 -9.52
N MET A 38 -3.98 12.42 -9.29
CA MET A 38 -5.05 13.35 -8.98
C MET A 38 -5.22 14.36 -10.11
N ASN A 39 -6.45 14.48 -10.62
CA ASN A 39 -6.82 15.42 -11.67
C ASN A 39 -8.00 16.26 -11.16
N ASN A 40 -7.87 17.59 -11.20
CA ASN A 40 -8.89 18.53 -10.71
C ASN A 40 -9.36 18.23 -9.28
N GLY A 41 -8.44 17.83 -8.39
CA GLY A 41 -8.73 17.50 -7.00
C GLY A 41 -9.39 16.13 -6.78
N GLN A 42 -9.50 15.30 -7.81
CA GLN A 42 -10.10 13.97 -7.72
C GLN A 42 -9.08 12.87 -8.00
N ILE A 43 -9.09 11.82 -7.18
CA ILE A 43 -8.31 10.60 -7.39
C ILE A 43 -8.80 9.93 -8.67
N THR A 44 -7.86 9.51 -9.51
CA THR A 44 -8.13 8.79 -10.76
C THR A 44 -7.27 7.53 -10.82
N THR A 45 -7.92 6.36 -10.99
CA THR A 45 -7.28 5.03 -10.96
C THR A 45 -6.91 4.49 -12.35
N THR A 46 -7.15 5.27 -13.39
CA THR A 46 -6.87 4.92 -14.80
C THR A 46 -6.12 6.02 -15.54
N ALA A 47 -5.74 7.08 -14.83
CA ALA A 47 -5.07 8.23 -15.43
C ALA A 47 -3.62 7.90 -15.77
N VAL A 48 -3.16 8.41 -16.91
CA VAL A 48 -1.76 8.29 -17.35
C VAL A 48 -0.91 9.49 -16.92
N SER A 49 -1.54 10.58 -16.49
CA SER A 49 -0.89 11.80 -16.01
C SER A 49 -1.78 12.55 -15.01
N GLY A 50 -1.18 13.48 -14.27
CA GLY A 50 -1.87 14.30 -13.27
C GLY A 50 -0.90 14.82 -12.21
N THR A 51 -1.41 15.09 -11.01
CA THR A 51 -0.58 15.33 -9.81
C THR A 51 -0.44 14.02 -9.05
N LEU A 52 0.77 13.64 -8.65
CA LEU A 52 1.00 12.46 -7.81
C LEU A 52 0.37 12.69 -6.44
N TYR A 53 -0.40 11.71 -5.96
CA TYR A 53 -1.09 11.81 -4.69
C TYR A 53 -1.06 10.50 -3.91
N ALA A 54 -0.46 10.53 -2.72
CA ALA A 54 -0.42 9.41 -1.79
C ALA A 54 -1.53 9.55 -0.74
N THR A 55 -2.25 8.47 -0.40
CA THR A 55 -3.44 8.55 0.46
C THR A 55 -3.71 7.27 1.24
N ASN A 56 -4.29 7.43 2.44
CA ASN A 56 -4.92 6.38 3.22
C ASN A 56 -6.46 6.49 3.29
N GLN A 57 -7.04 7.43 2.54
CA GLN A 57 -8.49 7.71 2.52
C GLN A 57 -9.19 7.01 1.34
N TYR A 58 -8.52 6.06 0.70
CA TYR A 58 -9.07 5.25 -0.38
C TYR A 58 -9.09 3.79 0.07
N THR A 59 -10.15 3.08 -0.30
CA THR A 59 -10.31 1.66 0.02
C THR A 59 -10.56 0.91 -1.27
N MET A 60 -9.71 -0.07 -1.55
CA MET A 60 -9.86 -0.90 -2.74
C MET A 60 -11.10 -1.79 -2.64
N PRO A 61 -11.91 -1.86 -3.71
CA PRO A 61 -13.07 -2.75 -3.76
C PRO A 61 -12.71 -4.23 -3.98
N VAL A 62 -11.42 -4.55 -4.22
CA VAL A 62 -10.98 -5.89 -4.62
C VAL A 62 -10.62 -6.73 -3.40
N THR A 63 -11.24 -7.91 -3.26
CA THR A 63 -11.06 -8.81 -2.11
C THR A 63 -10.01 -9.91 -2.32
N ASN A 64 -9.53 -10.13 -3.55
CA ASN A 64 -8.65 -11.27 -3.91
C ASN A 64 -7.33 -10.82 -4.55
N ALA A 65 -6.81 -9.64 -4.18
CA ALA A 65 -5.51 -9.19 -4.64
C ALA A 65 -4.39 -10.07 -4.06
N PRO A 66 -3.35 -10.46 -4.85
CA PRO A 66 -2.16 -11.10 -4.29
C PRO A 66 -1.54 -10.18 -3.22
N PHE A 67 -1.06 -10.79 -2.14
CA PHE A 67 -0.38 -10.07 -1.06
C PHE A 67 0.81 -10.85 -0.50
N GLU A 68 1.75 -10.14 0.09
CA GLU A 68 2.89 -10.69 0.86
C GLU A 68 2.92 -10.04 2.24
N THR A 69 2.99 -10.85 3.30
CA THR A 69 3.18 -10.33 4.67
C THR A 69 4.59 -9.80 4.85
N VAL A 70 4.70 -8.54 5.25
CA VAL A 70 5.99 -7.83 5.38
C VAL A 70 6.34 -7.58 6.84
N LEU A 71 5.35 -7.24 7.68
CA LEU A 71 5.53 -7.11 9.13
C LEU A 71 4.40 -7.85 9.85
N GLN A 72 4.72 -8.43 11.00
CA GLN A 72 3.76 -9.14 11.85
C GLN A 72 4.02 -8.81 13.33
N GLY A 73 2.95 -8.76 14.13
CA GLY A 73 3.03 -8.45 15.55
C GLY A 73 1.65 -8.21 16.16
N THR A 74 1.59 -7.49 17.26
CA THR A 74 0.34 -6.89 17.76
C THR A 74 0.04 -5.60 16.99
N LEU A 75 -1.22 -5.17 16.94
CA LEU A 75 -1.57 -3.91 16.29
C LEU A 75 -0.75 -2.74 16.87
N THR A 76 -0.59 -2.69 18.20
CA THR A 76 0.20 -1.67 18.90
C THR A 76 1.65 -1.60 18.43
N GLU A 77 2.29 -2.75 18.17
CA GLU A 77 3.66 -2.82 17.66
C GLU A 77 3.77 -2.38 16.20
N LEU A 78 2.71 -2.57 15.41
CA LEU A 78 2.70 -2.20 13.99
C LEU A 78 2.30 -0.74 13.73
N MET A 79 1.60 -0.09 14.66
CA MET A 79 1.14 1.29 14.49
C MET A 79 2.27 2.32 14.21
N PRO A 80 3.45 2.26 14.84
CA PRO A 80 4.54 3.18 14.51
C PRO A 80 4.98 3.09 13.03
N PHE A 81 5.05 1.87 12.49
CA PHE A 81 5.35 1.64 11.08
C PHE A 81 4.24 2.20 10.19
N TRP A 82 2.99 1.86 10.48
CA TRP A 82 1.85 2.37 9.72
C TRP A 82 1.80 3.90 9.69
N ASN A 83 1.95 4.53 10.85
CA ASN A 83 1.95 5.99 10.98
C ASN A 83 3.14 6.63 10.25
N ALA A 84 4.30 5.98 10.21
CA ALA A 84 5.42 6.42 9.38
C ALA A 84 5.06 6.41 7.89
N GLY A 85 4.34 5.40 7.40
CA GLY A 85 3.85 5.38 6.02
C GLY A 85 2.82 6.47 5.71
N VAL A 86 1.90 6.74 6.65
CA VAL A 86 0.94 7.85 6.53
C VAL A 86 1.67 9.19 6.47
N GLU A 87 2.65 9.42 7.33
CA GLU A 87 3.44 10.65 7.30
C GLU A 87 4.27 10.77 6.03
N CYS A 88 4.86 9.67 5.58
CA CYS A 88 5.58 9.59 4.31
C CYS A 88 4.67 9.99 3.12
N ALA A 89 3.40 9.57 3.13
CA ALA A 89 2.42 10.01 2.14
C ALA A 89 2.17 11.52 2.19
N ASN A 90 2.07 12.12 3.39
CA ASN A 90 1.94 13.56 3.55
C ASN A 90 3.16 14.32 2.99
N VAL A 91 4.38 13.83 3.29
CA VAL A 91 5.62 14.41 2.77
C VAL A 91 5.65 14.34 1.24
N ILE A 92 5.30 13.20 0.63
CA ILE A 92 5.19 13.07 -0.83
C ILE A 92 4.21 14.09 -1.41
N ASN A 93 3.02 14.23 -0.83
CA ASN A 93 2.01 15.18 -1.29
C ASN A 93 2.49 16.64 -1.20
N SER A 94 3.28 16.96 -0.17
CA SER A 94 3.83 18.31 0.01
C SER A 94 4.81 18.74 -1.11
N LEU A 95 5.39 17.77 -1.82
CA LEU A 95 6.30 18.02 -2.95
C LEU A 95 5.57 18.42 -4.24
N ASN A 96 4.25 18.23 -4.31
CA ASN A 96 3.41 18.58 -5.46
C ASN A 96 3.97 18.06 -6.80
N LEU A 97 4.29 16.77 -6.84
CA LEU A 97 4.98 16.12 -7.96
C LEU A 97 4.00 15.78 -9.09
N SER A 98 4.51 15.74 -10.32
CA SER A 98 3.74 15.25 -11.48
C SER A 98 3.63 13.72 -11.48
N TYR A 99 2.44 13.22 -11.81
CA TYR A 99 2.17 11.80 -12.05
C TYR A 99 2.45 11.45 -13.51
N ASN A 100 3.11 10.30 -13.74
CA ASN A 100 3.28 9.70 -15.06
C ASN A 100 3.19 8.17 -14.95
N ALA A 101 2.11 7.55 -15.43
CA ALA A 101 1.89 6.10 -15.31
C ALA A 101 3.01 5.25 -15.95
N PHE A 102 3.69 5.79 -16.95
CA PHE A 102 4.76 5.12 -17.69
C PHE A 102 6.15 5.55 -17.21
N SER A 103 6.28 6.05 -15.97
CA SER A 103 7.58 6.45 -15.44
C SER A 103 8.57 5.28 -15.46
N ILE A 104 9.60 5.44 -16.29
CA ILE A 104 10.81 4.64 -16.30
C ILE A 104 11.93 5.65 -16.00
N ASP A 105 12.71 5.42 -14.94
CA ASP A 105 13.76 6.34 -14.50
C ASP A 105 13.25 7.78 -14.24
N SER A 106 14.12 8.78 -14.42
CA SER A 106 13.92 10.23 -14.20
C SER A 106 12.79 10.95 -14.96
N LEU A 107 11.88 10.22 -15.63
CA LEU A 107 10.79 10.78 -16.45
C LEU A 107 9.47 11.02 -15.71
N GLY A 108 9.46 10.86 -14.38
CA GLY A 108 8.33 11.18 -13.52
C GLY A 108 8.17 10.18 -12.40
N PHE A 109 7.07 10.30 -11.66
CA PHE A 109 6.73 9.38 -10.56
C PHE A 109 5.34 8.81 -10.77
N ASN A 110 5.09 7.60 -10.25
CA ASN A 110 3.80 6.94 -10.30
C ASN A 110 3.43 6.28 -8.96
N SER A 111 2.35 5.50 -8.98
CA SER A 111 1.82 4.72 -7.86
C SER A 111 2.87 3.76 -7.25
N ASN A 112 3.68 3.11 -8.08
CA ASN A 112 4.70 2.15 -7.65
C ASN A 112 5.92 2.83 -7.00
N ASN A 113 6.27 4.06 -7.41
CA ASN A 113 7.25 4.87 -6.69
C ASN A 113 6.77 5.21 -5.27
N VAL A 114 5.48 5.56 -5.12
CA VAL A 114 4.86 5.82 -3.81
C VAL A 114 4.90 4.58 -2.94
N TYR A 115 4.49 3.43 -3.50
CA TYR A 115 4.54 2.14 -2.81
C TYR A 115 5.95 1.82 -2.29
N SER A 116 6.97 1.97 -3.15
CA SER A 116 8.37 1.71 -2.79
C SER A 116 8.89 2.66 -1.71
N THR A 117 8.52 3.94 -1.82
CA THR A 117 8.90 4.99 -0.86
C THR A 117 8.26 4.79 0.52
N ILE A 118 6.98 4.40 0.56
CA ILE A 118 6.28 4.08 1.81
C ILE A 118 6.93 2.86 2.50
N GLY A 119 7.30 1.82 1.73
CA GLY A 119 8.06 0.69 2.27
C GLY A 119 9.38 1.12 2.91
N ALA A 120 10.12 2.01 2.26
CA ALA A 120 11.34 2.58 2.85
C ALA A 120 11.05 3.35 4.15
N CYS A 121 9.94 4.08 4.24
CA CYS A 121 9.49 4.75 5.46
C CYS A 121 9.09 3.76 6.58
N PHE A 122 8.58 2.57 6.26
CA PHE A 122 8.43 1.47 7.22
C PHE A 122 9.78 0.86 7.66
N GLY A 123 10.89 1.18 6.99
CA GLY A 123 12.18 0.53 7.25
C GLY A 123 12.33 -0.85 6.59
N VAL A 124 11.47 -1.17 5.62
CA VAL A 124 11.48 -2.43 4.86
C VAL A 124 11.81 -2.17 3.39
N VAL A 125 12.21 -3.22 2.68
CA VAL A 125 12.28 -3.18 1.22
C VAL A 125 10.93 -3.63 0.68
N ALA A 126 10.29 -2.82 -0.15
CA ALA A 126 9.01 -3.17 -0.76
C ALA A 126 9.17 -4.44 -1.61
N PRO A 127 8.39 -5.51 -1.36
CA PRO A 127 8.43 -6.70 -2.21
C PRO A 127 7.75 -6.43 -3.56
N ASN A 128 8.16 -7.14 -4.61
CA ASN A 128 7.43 -7.14 -5.88
C ASN A 128 6.30 -8.17 -5.77
N VAL A 129 5.08 -7.72 -5.51
CA VAL A 129 3.94 -8.61 -5.30
C VAL A 129 3.17 -8.77 -6.60
N GLY A 130 3.07 -9.99 -7.10
CA GLY A 130 2.05 -10.36 -8.09
C GLY A 130 2.19 -9.74 -9.48
N SER A 131 3.31 -9.09 -9.81
CA SER A 131 3.44 -8.45 -11.12
C SER A 131 3.45 -9.46 -12.27
N ILE A 132 2.31 -9.57 -12.95
CA ILE A 132 2.18 -10.28 -14.23
C ILE A 132 2.85 -9.51 -15.38
N PHE A 133 3.16 -8.23 -15.16
CA PHE A 133 3.82 -7.34 -16.13
C PHE A 133 5.24 -7.02 -15.68
N THR A 134 6.21 -7.61 -16.35
CA THR A 134 7.62 -7.21 -16.23
C THR A 134 8.02 -6.45 -17.48
N PRO A 135 8.58 -5.23 -17.37
CA PRO A 135 8.91 -4.49 -16.13
C PRO A 135 7.70 -3.81 -15.47
N THR A 136 7.71 -3.67 -14.14
CA THR A 136 6.77 -2.87 -13.34
C THR A 136 7.32 -1.44 -13.23
N PRO A 137 6.85 -0.45 -14.02
CA PRO A 137 7.47 0.87 -14.07
C PRO A 137 7.40 1.59 -12.72
N GLY A 138 8.48 2.26 -12.32
CA GLY A 138 8.59 3.00 -11.04
C GLY A 138 8.80 2.14 -9.79
N PHE A 139 8.69 0.81 -9.85
CA PHE A 139 8.95 -0.06 -8.70
C PHE A 139 10.44 -0.03 -8.30
N GLY A 140 10.71 0.07 -7.01
CA GLY A 140 12.06 0.12 -6.43
C GLY A 140 12.72 1.50 -6.47
N GLU A 141 12.17 2.46 -7.22
CA GLU A 141 12.64 3.83 -7.27
C GLU A 141 11.99 4.67 -6.15
N ILE A 142 12.83 5.32 -5.34
CA ILE A 142 12.43 6.06 -4.14
C ILE A 142 12.30 7.55 -4.44
N ILE A 143 11.18 8.14 -4.04
CA ILE A 143 10.87 9.57 -4.23
C ILE A 143 11.65 10.43 -3.23
N LEU A 144 11.65 10.03 -1.96
CA LEU A 144 12.22 10.82 -0.87
C LEU A 144 13.72 10.56 -0.70
N SER A 145 14.46 11.60 -0.28
CA SER A 145 15.86 11.44 0.08
C SER A 145 16.00 10.55 1.32
N GLY A 146 17.18 9.92 1.48
CA GLY A 146 17.47 9.11 2.66
C GLY A 146 17.35 9.88 3.98
N SER A 147 17.64 11.19 3.98
CA SER A 147 17.48 12.04 5.17
C SER A 147 16.02 12.27 5.52
N ALA A 148 15.15 12.52 4.53
CA ALA A 148 13.71 12.68 4.75
C ALA A 148 13.08 11.38 5.28
N ILE A 149 13.48 10.22 4.73
CA ILE A 149 13.07 8.91 5.23
C ILE A 149 13.53 8.69 6.68
N SER A 150 14.80 9.03 6.98
CA SER A 150 15.35 8.87 8.33
C SER A 150 14.65 9.77 9.34
N GLU A 151 14.25 10.98 8.94
CA GLU A 151 13.48 11.90 9.78
C GLU A 151 12.10 11.35 10.13
N VAL A 152 11.38 10.81 9.14
CA VAL A 152 10.10 10.12 9.35
C VAL A 152 10.28 8.92 10.28
N GLN A 153 11.24 8.03 10.01
CA GLN A 153 11.51 6.87 10.85
C GLN A 153 11.84 7.25 12.30
N THR A 154 12.66 8.28 12.49
CA THR A 154 13.04 8.78 13.82
C THR A 154 11.82 9.32 14.58
N THR A 155 10.92 10.02 13.89
CA THR A 155 9.68 10.56 14.48
C THR A 155 8.81 9.47 15.10
N PHE A 156 8.80 8.27 14.50
CA PHE A 156 8.02 7.12 14.98
C PHE A 156 8.85 6.08 15.73
N GLY A 157 10.11 6.38 16.09
CA GLY A 157 10.96 5.48 16.86
C GLY A 157 11.37 4.20 16.11
N ILE A 158 11.34 4.22 14.77
CA ILE A 158 11.76 3.09 13.93
C ILE A 158 13.29 3.08 13.85
N SER A 159 13.92 2.13 14.54
CA SER A 159 15.37 1.97 14.54
C SER A 159 15.82 0.95 13.49
N GLY A 160 16.45 1.44 12.43
CA GLY A 160 16.94 0.61 11.32
C GLY A 160 16.74 1.37 10.03
N GLY A 161 17.83 1.94 9.50
CA GLY A 161 17.80 2.67 8.23
C GLY A 161 17.18 1.85 7.09
N PRO A 162 16.93 2.47 5.93
CA PRO A 162 16.15 1.87 4.84
C PRO A 162 16.61 0.42 4.55
N GLY A 163 15.73 -0.55 4.82
CA GLY A 163 15.91 -1.96 4.42
C GLY A 163 16.55 -2.92 5.44
N LYS A 164 16.49 -2.67 6.76
CA LYS A 164 17.08 -3.60 7.76
C LYS A 164 16.13 -4.61 8.40
N PHE A 165 14.82 -4.53 8.21
CA PHE A 165 13.91 -5.56 8.72
C PHE A 165 13.59 -6.61 7.65
N ARG A 166 14.26 -7.76 7.76
CA ARG A 166 13.70 -9.05 7.37
C ARG A 166 13.74 -9.96 8.61
N PRO A 167 12.62 -10.27 9.26
CA PRO A 167 12.45 -11.56 9.87
C PRO A 167 11.79 -12.47 8.81
N LYS A 168 12.60 -13.19 8.04
CA LYS A 168 12.11 -14.38 7.34
C LYS A 168 12.19 -15.52 8.35
N GLU A 169 11.12 -15.74 9.10
CA GLU A 169 10.77 -17.10 9.48
C GLU A 169 9.56 -17.48 8.62
N GLU A 170 9.85 -18.35 7.66
CA GLU A 170 8.90 -18.97 6.74
C GLU A 170 8.02 -19.91 7.56
N ILE A 171 6.93 -19.39 8.10
CA ILE A 171 5.86 -20.23 8.64
C ILE A 171 5.01 -20.65 7.44
N ASP A 172 5.07 -21.94 7.12
CA ASP A 172 4.15 -22.61 6.22
C ASP A 172 2.72 -22.46 6.77
N TYR A 173 1.99 -21.48 6.25
CA TYR A 173 0.59 -21.28 6.62
C TYR A 173 -0.28 -22.26 5.81
N PRO A 174 -1.17 -23.02 6.47
CA PRO A 174 -2.18 -23.77 5.74
C PRO A 174 -2.99 -22.81 4.89
N GLN A 175 -3.16 -23.17 3.63
CA GLN A 175 -3.87 -22.39 2.62
C GLN A 175 -5.15 -21.78 3.20
N PHE A 176 -5.16 -20.47 3.43
CA PHE A 176 -6.41 -19.70 3.39
C PHE A 176 -6.81 -19.52 1.92
N MET A 177 -7.02 -20.66 1.25
CA MET A 177 -7.96 -20.78 0.14
C MET A 177 -9.35 -20.75 0.79
N GLY A 178 -9.80 -19.54 1.14
CA GLY A 178 -11.21 -19.30 1.35
C GLY A 178 -11.86 -19.31 -0.02
N GLU A 179 -12.31 -20.49 -0.46
CA GLU A 179 -13.36 -20.61 -1.46
C GLU A 179 -14.44 -19.56 -1.18
N SER A 180 -15.00 -18.98 -2.25
CA SER A 180 -16.20 -18.16 -2.17
C SER A 180 -17.26 -18.91 -1.39
N ARG A 181 -17.45 -18.55 -0.12
CA ARG A 181 -18.72 -18.81 0.52
C ARG A 181 -19.63 -17.73 0.00
N ASP A 182 -20.52 -18.13 -0.89
CA ASP A 182 -21.80 -17.47 -1.08
C ASP A 182 -22.34 -17.16 0.32
N ILE A 183 -22.20 -15.89 0.74
CA ILE A 183 -23.05 -15.36 1.78
C ILE A 183 -24.39 -15.23 1.09
N GLN A 184 -25.19 -16.30 1.20
CA GLN A 184 -26.63 -16.16 1.06
C GLN A 184 -27.03 -15.03 1.99
N VAL A 185 -27.55 -13.96 1.39
CA VAL A 185 -28.33 -12.94 2.08
C VAL A 185 -29.48 -13.67 2.73
N VAL A 186 -29.31 -14.05 4.00
CA VAL A 186 -30.42 -14.51 4.84
C VAL A 186 -31.28 -13.28 5.03
N GLY A 187 -32.51 -13.36 4.50
CA GLY A 187 -33.44 -12.25 4.39
C GLY A 187 -33.61 -11.50 5.69
N VAL A 188 -33.50 -10.18 5.60
CA VAL A 188 -34.14 -9.28 6.55
C VAL A 188 -35.33 -8.68 5.80
N ASP A 189 -36.49 -9.26 6.07
CA ASP A 189 -37.79 -8.67 5.78
C ASP A 189 -37.84 -7.32 6.51
N LEU A 190 -37.91 -6.23 5.76
CA LEU A 190 -38.35 -4.93 6.28
C LEU A 190 -39.59 -4.53 5.48
N GLN A 191 -40.70 -5.15 5.84
CA GLN A 191 -42.00 -4.48 5.77
C GLN A 191 -42.03 -3.35 6.80
N TYR A 192 -42.58 -2.21 6.38
CA TYR A 192 -43.50 -1.27 7.07
C TYR A 192 -43.36 0.09 6.34
N ALA A 193 -44.37 0.47 5.54
CA ALA A 193 -45.39 1.48 5.88
C ALA A 193 -44.74 2.81 6.32
N VAL A 194 -44.89 3.91 5.57
CA VAL A 194 -46.14 4.63 5.25
C VAL A 194 -46.08 5.27 3.87
#